data_AF-A0A939PNI0-F1
#
_entry.id   AF-A0A939PNI0-F1
#
_cell.length_a   1.000
_cell.length_b   1.000
_cell.length_c   1.000
_cell.angle_alpha   90.00
_cell.angle_beta   90.00
_cell.angle_gamma   90.00
#
_symmetry.space_group_name_H-M   'P 1'
#
loop_
_entity.id
_entity.type
_entity.pdbx_description
1 polymer ?
#
loop_
_entity_poly.entity_id
_entity_poly.type
_entity_poly.pdbx_seq_one_letter_code
_entity_poly.pdbx_strand_id
1 'polypeptide(L)'
;MKAFNTAGPCVPGRDYMLDPLARLPDALRLAEQGKYFVVHAPRQTGKTTALRTMAKELNDTGRYAAVRVSCERAGGVDDLALAQEAILRGLRFAVEDQGLPPDCQPPEQWPELTPLDAVYAALRAWSRKSSLPLVLLFDEIDADRPARHPP
;
A
#
# COMPACT_ATOMS: atom_id res chain seq x y z
N MET A 1 -29.45 8.51 7.93
CA MET A 1 -29.40 7.14 8.50
C MET A 1 -28.26 6.41 7.80
N LYS A 2 -27.31 5.80 8.51
CA LYS A 2 -26.17 5.08 7.91
C LYS A 2 -26.59 3.66 7.51
N ALA A 3 -26.05 3.10 6.42
CA ALA A 3 -26.37 1.75 5.93
C ALA A 3 -25.15 0.81 6.01
N PHE A 4 -25.38 -0.49 6.18
CA PHE A 4 -24.30 -1.48 6.06
C PHE A 4 -24.03 -1.72 4.57
N ASN A 5 -22.83 -1.40 4.11
CA ASN A 5 -22.41 -1.69 2.75
C ASN A 5 -21.70 -3.06 2.69
N THR A 6 -22.22 -3.98 1.89
CA THR A 6 -21.65 -5.32 1.67
C THR A 6 -21.01 -5.48 0.29
N ALA A 7 -21.05 -4.46 -0.58
CA ALA A 7 -20.46 -4.49 -1.91
C ALA A 7 -19.85 -3.12 -2.31
N GLY A 8 -18.56 -3.11 -2.65
CA GLY A 8 -17.82 -1.90 -3.03
C GLY A 8 -17.26 -1.10 -1.83
N PRO A 9 -16.58 0.04 -2.08
CA PRO A 9 -15.91 0.80 -1.04
C PRO A 9 -16.91 1.48 -0.07
N CYS A 10 -16.65 1.38 1.24
CA CYS A 10 -17.44 2.12 2.24
C CYS A 10 -17.13 3.63 2.17
N VAL A 11 -18.18 4.45 2.29
CA VAL A 11 -18.12 5.91 2.21
C VAL A 11 -18.41 6.55 3.58
N PRO A 12 -17.51 7.42 4.10
CA PRO A 12 -17.73 8.15 5.35
C PRO A 12 -19.04 8.94 5.33
N GLY A 13 -19.83 8.85 6.39
CA GLY A 13 -21.12 9.55 6.51
C GLY A 13 -22.31 8.86 5.86
N ARG A 14 -22.07 7.96 4.88
CA ARG A 14 -23.11 7.16 4.20
C ARG A 14 -23.22 5.75 4.80
N ASP A 15 -22.07 5.12 5.06
CA ASP A 15 -22.00 3.72 5.45
C ASP A 15 -21.60 3.58 6.94
N TYR A 16 -22.03 2.50 7.60
CA TYR A 16 -21.52 2.14 8.93
C TYR A 16 -20.03 1.79 8.82
N MET A 17 -19.18 2.62 9.43
CA MET A 17 -17.74 2.37 9.56
C MET A 17 -17.35 2.30 11.03
N LEU A 18 -16.63 1.24 11.37
CA LEU A 18 -15.81 1.18 12.58
C LEU A 18 -14.50 1.92 12.31
N ASP A 19 -13.99 2.61 13.32
CA ASP A 19 -12.70 3.31 13.28
C ASP A 19 -11.58 2.33 12.88
N PRO A 20 -10.92 2.52 11.72
CA PRO A 20 -9.87 1.64 11.24
C PRO A 20 -8.61 1.68 12.09
N LEU A 21 -8.27 2.83 12.70
CA LEU A 21 -7.15 2.95 13.64
C LEU A 21 -7.43 2.14 14.90
N ALA A 22 -8.68 2.14 15.37
CA ALA A 22 -9.09 1.32 16.51
C ALA A 22 -8.96 -0.20 16.23
N ARG A 23 -8.96 -0.61 14.96
CA ARG A 23 -8.74 -2.02 14.55
C ARG A 23 -7.28 -2.38 14.33
N LEU A 24 -6.38 -1.40 14.22
CA LEU A 24 -4.96 -1.59 13.93
C LEU A 24 -4.05 -0.78 14.88
N PRO A 25 -4.28 -0.80 16.22
CA PRO A 25 -3.46 -0.03 17.16
C PRO A 25 -1.98 -0.45 17.13
N ASP A 26 -1.71 -1.73 16.88
CA ASP A 26 -0.36 -2.24 16.75
C ASP A 26 0.33 -1.85 15.43
N ALA A 27 -0.42 -1.62 14.35
CA ALA A 27 0.15 -1.20 13.07
C ALA A 27 0.82 0.17 13.17
N LEU A 28 0.16 1.12 13.86
CA LEU A 28 0.72 2.44 14.15
C LEU A 28 1.98 2.34 14.99
N ARG A 29 1.93 1.54 16.07
CA ARG A 29 3.06 1.30 16.95
C ARG A 29 4.23 0.62 16.24
N LEU A 30 3.96 -0.27 15.28
CA LEU A 30 4.98 -0.96 14.49
C LEU A 30 5.60 -0.01 13.45
N ALA A 31 4.79 0.84 12.81
CA ALA A 31 5.29 1.91 11.95
C ALA A 31 6.19 2.89 12.71
N GLU A 32 5.79 3.29 13.93
CA GLU A 32 6.62 4.12 14.84
C GLU A 32 7.97 3.48 15.20
N GLN A 33 8.03 2.15 15.20
CA GLN A 33 9.25 1.39 15.49
C GLN A 33 10.07 1.06 14.23
N GLY A 34 9.67 1.52 13.05
CA GLY A 34 10.31 1.18 11.77
C GLY A 34 10.18 -0.30 11.39
N LYS A 35 9.19 -1.00 11.95
CA LYS A 35 8.95 -2.43 11.72
C LYS A 35 7.91 -2.62 10.62
N TYR A 36 8.08 -3.66 9.80
CA TYR A 36 7.04 -4.07 8.87
C TYR A 36 5.97 -4.87 9.62
N PHE A 37 4.72 -4.78 9.15
CA PHE A 37 3.62 -5.61 9.63
C PHE A 37 2.83 -6.12 8.43
N VAL A 38 2.30 -7.34 8.56
CA VAL A 38 1.44 -7.96 7.55
C VAL A 38 0.04 -8.00 8.11
N VAL A 39 -0.92 -7.39 7.41
CA VAL A 39 -2.33 -7.50 7.78
C VAL A 39 -2.93 -8.72 7.10
N HIS A 40 -2.93 -9.85 7.79
CA HIS A 40 -3.71 -11.01 7.36
C HIS A 40 -5.18 -10.82 7.76
N ALA A 41 -6.06 -10.60 6.78
CA ALA A 41 -7.51 -10.74 6.96
C ALA A 41 -8.11 -11.65 5.88
N PRO A 42 -9.27 -12.27 6.08
CA PRO A 42 -9.93 -13.10 5.06
C PRO A 42 -10.27 -12.32 3.77
N ARG A 43 -10.46 -13.01 2.64
CA ARG A 43 -10.91 -12.35 1.39
C ARG A 43 -12.27 -11.66 1.62
N GLN A 44 -12.50 -10.55 0.91
CA GLN A 44 -13.79 -9.81 0.93
C GLN A 44 -14.17 -9.13 2.28
N THR A 45 -13.25 -8.96 3.24
CA THR A 45 -13.55 -8.33 4.54
C THR A 45 -13.32 -6.81 4.60
N GLY A 46 -13.31 -6.12 3.45
CA GLY A 46 -13.08 -4.68 3.40
C GLY A 46 -11.63 -4.23 3.65
N LYS A 47 -10.63 -5.10 3.44
CA LYS A 47 -9.19 -4.79 3.59
C LYS A 47 -8.76 -3.53 2.85
N THR A 48 -9.12 -3.42 1.58
CA THR A 48 -8.83 -2.25 0.76
C THR A 48 -9.38 -0.96 1.35
N THR A 49 -10.61 -1.01 1.86
CA THR A 49 -11.22 0.16 2.52
C THR A 49 -10.46 0.48 3.81
N ALA A 50 -10.09 -0.52 4.61
CA ALA A 50 -9.32 -0.32 5.83
C ALA A 50 -7.93 0.27 5.56
N LEU A 51 -7.19 -0.25 4.59
CA LEU A 51 -5.85 0.26 4.20
C LEU A 51 -5.95 1.67 3.63
N ARG A 52 -6.97 1.96 2.81
CA ARG A 52 -7.19 3.31 2.28
C ARG A 52 -7.48 4.32 3.39
N THR A 53 -8.37 3.97 4.32
CA THR A 53 -8.68 4.88 5.43
C THR A 53 -7.47 5.05 6.36
N MET A 54 -6.72 3.99 6.62
CA MET A 54 -5.46 4.06 7.38
C MET A 54 -4.44 4.99 6.73
N ALA A 55 -4.22 4.90 5.41
CA ALA A 55 -3.31 5.81 4.70
C ALA A 55 -3.74 7.27 4.89
N LYS A 56 -5.05 7.53 4.73
CA LYS A 56 -5.62 8.86 4.94
C LYS A 56 -5.38 9.36 6.37
N GLU A 57 -5.71 8.56 7.36
CA GLU A 57 -5.57 8.94 8.77
C GLU A 57 -4.12 9.19 9.17
N LEU A 58 -3.19 8.36 8.69
CA LEU A 58 -1.75 8.58 8.86
C LEU A 58 -1.29 9.92 8.27
N ASN A 59 -1.72 10.22 7.05
CA ASN A 59 -1.42 11.49 6.39
C ASN A 59 -2.05 12.68 7.12
N ASP A 60 -3.29 12.55 7.58
CA ASP A 60 -4.01 13.60 8.33
C ASP A 60 -3.31 13.95 9.66
N THR A 61 -2.49 13.05 10.23
CA THR A 61 -1.65 13.38 11.40
C THR A 61 -0.51 14.36 11.10
N GLY A 62 -0.11 14.50 9.83
CA GLY A 62 1.07 15.27 9.41
C GLY A 62 2.41 14.65 9.86
N ARG A 63 2.42 13.47 10.48
CA ARG A 63 3.63 12.79 10.97
C ARG A 63 4.20 11.78 9.98
N TYR A 64 3.42 11.37 8.99
CA TYR A 64 3.76 10.30 8.05
C TYR A 64 3.40 10.68 6.62
N ALA A 65 4.12 10.08 5.69
CA ALA A 65 3.73 10.01 4.29
C ALA A 65 3.32 8.56 3.97
N ALA A 66 2.03 8.31 4.01
CA ALA A 66 1.43 7.00 3.83
C ALA A 66 0.79 6.87 2.44
N VAL A 67 1.05 5.75 1.77
CA VAL A 67 0.53 5.47 0.43
C VAL A 67 0.09 4.02 0.33
N ARG A 68 -1.11 3.80 -0.23
CA ARG A 68 -1.59 2.46 -0.58
C ARG A 68 -1.26 2.13 -2.03
N VAL A 69 -0.67 0.98 -2.29
CA VAL A 69 -0.46 0.45 -3.64
C VAL A 69 -1.19 -0.90 -3.79
N SER A 70 -1.84 -1.13 -4.92
CA SER A 70 -2.38 -2.45 -5.27
C SER A 70 -1.33 -3.24 -6.06
N CYS A 71 -1.11 -4.49 -5.63
CA CYS A 71 -0.17 -5.41 -6.26
C CYS A 71 -0.82 -6.34 -7.31
N GLU A 72 -2.10 -6.16 -7.65
CA GLU A 72 -2.82 -7.04 -8.59
C GLU A 72 -2.09 -7.20 -9.93
N ARG A 73 -1.54 -6.10 -10.45
CA ARG A 73 -0.80 -6.09 -11.71
C ARG A 73 0.51 -6.87 -11.67
N ALA A 74 1.07 -7.09 -10.48
CA ALA A 74 2.32 -7.84 -10.31
C ALA A 74 2.08 -9.33 -10.02
N GLY A 75 0.95 -9.70 -9.38
CA GLY A 75 0.72 -11.08 -8.92
C GLY A 75 0.52 -12.14 -10.01
N GLY A 76 0.30 -11.74 -11.26
CA GLY A 76 0.19 -12.63 -12.41
C GLY A 76 1.46 -12.73 -13.28
N VAL A 77 2.55 -12.06 -12.90
CA VAL A 77 3.76 -11.96 -13.72
C VAL A 77 4.80 -12.97 -13.23
N ASP A 78 5.14 -13.95 -14.08
CA ASP A 78 6.14 -14.99 -13.75
C ASP A 78 7.60 -14.47 -13.84
N ASP A 79 7.83 -13.39 -14.58
CA ASP A 79 9.15 -12.75 -14.69
C ASP A 79 9.39 -11.78 -13.51
N LEU A 80 10.47 -12.02 -12.77
CA LEU A 80 10.82 -11.21 -11.59
C LEU A 80 11.05 -9.73 -11.94
N ALA A 81 11.75 -9.44 -13.03
CA ALA A 81 12.10 -8.08 -13.39
C ALA A 81 10.83 -7.29 -13.79
N LEU A 82 9.94 -7.91 -14.57
CA LEU A 82 8.65 -7.31 -14.94
C LEU A 82 7.74 -7.12 -13.72
N ALA A 83 7.70 -8.07 -12.80
CA ALA A 83 6.90 -7.95 -11.57
C ALA A 83 7.39 -6.77 -10.70
N GLN A 84 8.70 -6.60 -10.58
CA GLN A 84 9.30 -5.50 -9.83
C GLN A 84 9.06 -4.16 -10.50
N GLU A 85 9.21 -4.07 -11.81
CA GLU A 85 8.87 -2.88 -12.58
C GLU A 85 7.40 -2.50 -12.40
N ALA A 86 6.49 -3.48 -12.43
CA ALA A 86 5.07 -3.28 -12.19
C ALA A 86 4.79 -2.70 -10.79
N ILE A 87 5.47 -3.20 -9.75
CA ILE A 87 5.36 -2.67 -8.38
C ILE A 87 5.88 -1.22 -8.31
N LEU A 88 7.07 -0.95 -8.84
CA LEU A 88 7.68 0.39 -8.79
C LEU A 88 6.88 1.43 -9.56
N ARG A 89 6.31 1.04 -10.70
CA ARG A 89 5.38 1.87 -11.46
C ARG A 89 4.07 2.07 -10.71
N GLY A 90 3.53 1.01 -10.09
CA GLY A 90 2.32 1.07 -9.26
C GLY A 90 2.48 2.02 -8.07
N LEU A 91 3.65 2.04 -7.43
CA LEU A 91 3.97 2.99 -6.37
C LEU A 91 3.97 4.44 -6.86
N ARG A 92 4.54 4.73 -8.04
CA ARG A 92 4.48 6.09 -8.62
C ARG A 92 3.05 6.55 -8.87
N PHE A 93 2.25 5.73 -9.54
CA PHE A 93 0.85 6.07 -9.80
C PHE A 93 0.07 6.26 -8.49
N ALA A 94 0.30 5.39 -7.50
CA ALA A 94 -0.34 5.52 -6.20
C ALA A 94 0.02 6.83 -5.50
N VAL A 95 1.28 7.29 -5.60
CA VAL A 95 1.75 8.57 -5.07
C VAL A 95 1.08 9.75 -5.74
N GLU A 96 0.98 9.71 -7.07
CA GLU A 96 0.33 10.75 -7.89
C GLU A 96 -1.17 10.83 -7.57
N ASP A 97 -1.86 9.68 -7.58
CA ASP A 97 -3.31 9.59 -7.33
C ASP A 97 -3.70 10.00 -5.90
N GLN A 98 -2.84 9.71 -4.91
CA GLN A 98 -3.09 10.05 -3.51
C GLN A 98 -2.55 11.42 -3.10
N GLY A 99 -1.83 12.10 -4.00
CA GLY A 99 -1.36 13.47 -3.78
C GLY A 99 -0.36 13.61 -2.64
N LEU A 100 0.65 12.75 -2.57
CA LEU A 100 1.70 12.89 -1.55
C LEU A 100 2.46 14.23 -1.72
N PRO A 101 2.83 14.89 -0.61
CA PRO A 101 3.63 16.12 -0.64
C PRO A 101 4.90 15.96 -1.47
N PRO A 102 5.31 16.96 -2.28
CA PRO A 102 6.46 16.85 -3.18
C PRO A 102 7.78 16.43 -2.51
N ASP A 103 7.99 16.85 -1.27
CA ASP A 103 9.14 16.51 -0.43
C ASP A 103 9.07 15.09 0.16
N CYS A 104 7.91 14.43 0.07
CA CYS A 104 7.70 13.03 0.42
C CYS A 104 7.59 12.11 -0.81
N GLN A 105 7.69 12.65 -2.03
CA GLN A 105 7.59 11.87 -3.26
C GLN A 105 8.90 11.10 -3.57
N PRO A 106 8.81 9.98 -4.30
CA PRO A 106 9.99 9.23 -4.71
C PRO A 106 10.95 10.06 -5.58
N PRO A 107 12.21 9.63 -5.74
CA PRO A 107 13.13 10.25 -6.69
C PRO A 107 12.55 10.19 -8.12
N GLU A 108 12.90 11.15 -8.98
CA GLU A 108 12.45 11.17 -10.38
C GLU A 108 12.85 9.89 -11.12
N GLN A 109 14.04 9.38 -10.81
CA GLN A 109 14.57 8.13 -11.35
C GLN A 109 14.88 7.18 -10.20
N TRP A 110 14.47 5.93 -10.36
CA TRP A 110 14.85 4.87 -9.43
C TRP A 110 16.31 4.48 -9.67
N PRO A 111 17.07 4.09 -8.63
CA PRO A 111 18.40 3.55 -8.84
C PRO A 111 18.34 2.30 -9.73
N GLU A 112 19.14 2.26 -10.79
CA GLU A 112 19.28 1.08 -11.62
C GLU A 112 20.20 0.07 -10.93
N LEU A 113 19.64 -1.06 -10.49
CA LEU A 113 20.37 -2.17 -9.90
C LEU A 113 19.89 -3.49 -10.51
N THR A 114 20.52 -4.59 -10.08
CA THR A 114 20.08 -5.93 -10.46
C THR A 114 18.60 -6.12 -10.10
N PRO A 115 17.85 -6.95 -10.85
CA PRO A 115 16.45 -7.23 -10.52
C PRO A 115 16.29 -7.60 -9.04
N LEU A 116 17.12 -8.49 -8.49
CA LEU A 116 17.02 -8.92 -7.09
C LEU A 116 17.01 -7.76 -6.08
N ASP A 117 17.72 -6.66 -6.37
CA ASP A 117 17.86 -5.51 -5.47
C ASP A 117 16.99 -4.31 -5.83
N ALA A 118 16.34 -4.32 -7.01
CA ALA A 118 15.71 -3.14 -7.59
C ALA A 118 14.65 -2.49 -6.68
N VAL A 119 13.72 -3.30 -6.15
CA VAL A 119 12.67 -2.79 -5.24
C VAL A 119 13.27 -2.28 -3.95
N TYR A 120 14.18 -3.03 -3.34
CA TYR A 120 14.82 -2.62 -2.09
C TYR A 120 15.56 -1.29 -2.24
N ALA A 121 16.33 -1.13 -3.31
CA ALA A 121 17.09 0.08 -3.58
C ALA A 121 16.19 1.29 -3.87
N ALA A 122 15.11 1.09 -4.63
CA ALA A 122 14.12 2.13 -4.88
C ALA A 122 13.46 2.61 -3.58
N LEU A 123 12.99 1.68 -2.73
CA LEU A 123 12.37 2.01 -1.44
C LEU A 123 13.36 2.71 -0.51
N ARG A 124 14.62 2.27 -0.48
CA ARG A 124 15.69 2.91 0.30
C ARG A 124 16.03 4.31 -0.20
N ALA A 125 16.05 4.52 -1.52
CA ALA A 125 16.27 5.84 -2.10
C ALA A 125 15.12 6.79 -1.75
N TRP A 126 13.89 6.30 -1.83
CA TRP A 126 12.71 7.06 -1.44
C TRP A 126 12.71 7.42 0.04
N SER A 127 12.97 6.46 0.93
CA SER A 127 12.97 6.69 2.38
C SER A 127 14.00 7.72 2.82
N ARG A 128 15.11 7.87 2.07
CA ARG A 128 16.15 8.88 2.33
C ARG A 128 15.79 10.26 1.82
N LYS A 129 15.02 10.33 0.73
CA LYS A 129 14.58 11.59 0.12
C LYS A 129 13.41 12.19 0.90
N SER A 130 12.50 11.34 1.38
CA SER A 130 11.28 11.76 2.04
C SER A 130 11.57 12.57 3.31
N SER A 131 10.91 13.73 3.44
CA SER A 131 10.97 14.57 4.65
C SER A 131 10.24 13.95 5.84
N LEU A 132 9.29 13.03 5.58
CA LEU A 132 8.53 12.29 6.59
C LEU A 132 8.82 10.78 6.51
N PRO A 133 8.69 10.04 7.64
CA PRO A 133 8.67 8.59 7.62
C PRO A 133 7.61 8.04 6.66
N LEU A 134 8.02 7.14 5.77
CA LEU A 134 7.15 6.50 4.78
C LEU A 134 6.38 5.32 5.39
N VAL A 135 5.10 5.21 5.06
CA VAL A 135 4.29 4.01 5.33
C VAL A 135 3.72 3.49 4.02
N LEU A 136 4.22 2.34 3.57
CA LEU A 136 3.78 1.72 2.32
C LEU A 136 2.80 0.59 2.64
N LEU A 137 1.56 0.72 2.18
CA LEU A 137 0.51 -0.27 2.37
C LEU A 137 0.32 -1.05 1.06
N PHE A 138 0.87 -2.25 0.99
CA PHE A 138 0.70 -3.15 -0.14
C PHE A 138 -0.63 -3.91 0.02
N ASP A 139 -1.54 -3.71 -0.92
CA ASP A 139 -2.84 -4.39 -1.01
C ASP A 139 -2.79 -5.48 -2.07
N GLU A 140 -3.62 -6.51 -1.93
CA GLU A 140 -3.79 -7.58 -2.94
C GLU A 140 -2.47 -8.28 -3.38
N ILE A 141 -1.52 -8.46 -2.45
CA ILE A 141 -0.27 -9.19 -2.74
C ILE A 141 -0.49 -10.68 -3.05
N ASP A 142 -1.63 -11.22 -2.64
CA ASP A 142 -2.05 -12.60 -2.89
C ASP A 142 -2.87 -12.75 -4.19
N ALA A 143 -2.74 -11.83 -5.16
CA ALA A 143 -3.46 -11.92 -6.42
C ALA A 143 -3.28 -13.33 -7.02
N ASP A 144 -4.42 -14.00 -7.22
CA ASP A 144 -4.48 -15.43 -7.51
C ASP A 144 -3.54 -15.78 -8.66
N ARG A 145 -2.54 -16.62 -8.39
CA ARG A 145 -1.92 -17.41 -9.45
C ARG A 145 -3.07 -18.18 -10.11
N PRO A 146 -3.33 -18.04 -11.42
CA PRO A 146 -4.27 -18.94 -12.08
C PRO A 146 -3.81 -20.36 -11.77
N ALA A 147 -4.73 -21.18 -11.24
CA ALA A 147 -4.46 -22.56 -10.90
C ALA A 147 -3.77 -23.20 -12.10
N ARG A 148 -2.53 -23.68 -11.91
CA ARG A 148 -1.91 -24.58 -12.88
C ARG A 148 -2.80 -25.81 -12.93
N HIS A 149 -3.69 -25.89 -13.90
CA HIS A 149 -4.27 -27.17 -14.28
C HIS A 149 -3.12 -28.05 -14.76
N PRO A 150 -2.83 -29.18 -14.10
CA PRO A 150 -1.92 -30.16 -14.69
C PRO A 150 -2.54 -30.71 -15.97
N PRO A 151 -1.70 -31.15 -16.93
CA PRO A 151 -2.13 -31.65 -18.25
C PRO A 151 -3.01 -32.90 -18.15
#